data_AF-A0A959TEU0-F1
#
_entry.id   AF-A0A959TEU0-F1
#
_cell.length_a   1.000
_cell.length_b   1.000
_cell.length_c   1.000
_cell.angle_alpha   90.00
_cell.angle_beta   90.00
_cell.angle_gamma   90.00
#
_symmetry.space_group_name_H-M   'P 1'
#
loop_
_entity.id
_entity.type
_entity.pdbx_description
1 polymer ?
#
loop_
_entity_poly.entity_id
_entity_poly.type
_entity_poly.pdbx_seq_one_letter_code
_entity_poly.pdbx_strand_id
1 'polypeptide(L)'
;EHFGLDKVEALRVVQGDALSGLEGLHATYDLVVVDVFEDLDIPPGWENGEAVNAVMQRTSPGGLVLWNTISRNPEQAGRIAGLRGQLRTWSAECREMHMERINTVFMVRRHSGR
;
A
#
# COMPACT_ATOMS: atom_id res chain seq x y z
N GLU A 1 -10.64 0.45 25.05
CA GLU A 1 -9.95 1.65 24.54
C GLU A 1 -8.46 1.52 24.79
N HIS A 2 -7.64 1.29 23.77
CA HIS A 2 -6.18 1.09 23.96
C HIS A 2 -5.28 2.03 23.16
N PHE A 3 -5.84 2.85 22.25
CA PHE A 3 -5.02 3.68 21.36
C PHE A 3 -5.48 5.15 21.23
N GLY A 4 -6.54 5.57 21.94
CA GLY A 4 -7.01 6.97 21.95
C GLY A 4 -7.47 7.51 20.59
N LEU A 5 -7.84 6.61 19.66
CA LEU A 5 -8.23 6.96 18.28
C LEU A 5 -9.55 7.75 18.24
N ASP A 6 -10.40 7.56 19.24
CA ASP A 6 -11.65 8.29 19.49
C ASP A 6 -11.44 9.80 19.66
N LYS A 7 -10.22 10.24 19.98
CA LYS A 7 -9.87 11.64 20.23
C LYS A 7 -9.40 12.38 18.98
N VAL A 8 -9.27 11.70 17.84
CA VAL A 8 -8.80 12.32 16.60
C VAL A 8 -10.00 12.75 15.77
N GLU A 9 -10.31 14.05 15.80
CA GLU A 9 -11.53 14.61 15.16
C GLU A 9 -11.65 14.33 13.65
N ALA A 10 -10.51 14.22 12.95
CA ALA A 10 -10.47 13.96 11.51
C ALA A 10 -10.17 12.49 11.16
N LEU A 11 -10.38 11.56 12.09
CA LEU A 11 -10.18 10.13 11.87
C LEU A 11 -11.51 9.42 11.65
N ARG A 12 -11.58 8.65 10.57
CA ARG A 12 -12.64 7.67 10.34
C ARG A 12 -12.04 6.28 10.30
N VAL A 13 -12.46 5.43 11.24
CA VAL A 13 -12.13 4.00 11.22
C VAL A 13 -13.23 3.25 10.49
N VAL A 14 -12.83 2.45 9.50
CA VAL A 14 -13.73 1.52 8.81
C VAL A 14 -13.28 0.12 9.17
N GLN A 15 -14.16 -0.65 9.80
CA GLN A 15 -13.88 -2.03 10.16
C GLN A 15 -14.30 -2.95 9.01
N GLY A 16 -13.35 -3.74 8.50
CA GLY A 16 -13.59 -4.71 7.44
C GLY A 16 -12.28 -5.24 6.87
N ASP A 17 -12.39 -6.16 5.91
CA ASP A 17 -11.26 -6.52 5.07
C ASP A 17 -10.89 -5.34 4.18
N ALA A 18 -9.64 -4.88 4.27
CA ALA A 18 -9.23 -3.66 3.60
C ALA A 18 -9.23 -3.82 2.07
N LEU A 19 -8.92 -5.02 1.55
CA LEU A 19 -8.90 -5.28 0.10
C LEU A 19 -10.32 -5.20 -0.47
N SER A 20 -11.28 -5.88 0.15
CA SER A 20 -12.71 -5.80 -0.16
C SER A 20 -13.26 -4.38 0.03
N GLY A 21 -12.74 -3.66 1.02
CA GLY A 21 -13.10 -2.28 1.30
C GLY A 21 -12.75 -1.29 0.19
N LEU A 22 -11.68 -1.55 -0.58
CA LEU A 22 -11.25 -0.67 -1.67
C LEU A 22 -12.32 -0.51 -2.76
N GLU A 23 -13.13 -1.55 -3.02
CA GLU A 23 -14.21 -1.52 -4.02
C GLU A 23 -15.35 -0.57 -3.62
N GLY A 24 -15.64 -0.48 -2.32
CA GLY A 24 -16.67 0.40 -1.77
C GLY A 24 -16.23 1.86 -1.60
N LEU A 25 -14.94 2.16 -1.79
CA LEU A 25 -14.39 3.49 -1.62
C LEU A 25 -14.44 4.28 -2.94
N HIS A 26 -15.34 5.26 -3.00
CA HIS A 26 -15.45 6.14 -4.18
C HIS A 26 -14.51 7.35 -4.14
N ALA A 27 -14.03 7.73 -2.96
CA ALA A 27 -13.12 8.87 -2.79
C ALA A 27 -11.68 8.54 -3.23
N THR A 28 -10.92 9.59 -3.56
CA THR A 28 -9.47 9.51 -3.77
C THR A 28 -8.73 10.28 -2.67
N TYR A 29 -7.48 9.90 -2.43
CA TYR A 29 -6.66 10.44 -1.36
C TYR A 29 -5.30 10.90 -1.89
N ASP A 30 -4.80 12.02 -1.36
CA ASP A 30 -3.49 12.55 -1.77
C ASP A 30 -2.32 11.74 -1.20
N LEU A 31 -2.59 10.95 -0.16
CA LEU A 31 -1.67 9.98 0.43
C LEU A 31 -2.45 8.70 0.75
N VAL A 32 -1.93 7.57 0.28
CA VAL A 32 -2.39 6.23 0.68
C VAL A 32 -1.21 5.48 1.30
N VAL A 33 -1.41 4.92 2.49
CA VAL A 33 -0.42 4.10 3.19
C VAL A 33 -0.95 2.68 3.27
N VAL A 34 -0.18 1.73 2.72
CA VAL A 34 -0.45 0.30 2.81
C VAL A 34 0.54 -0.30 3.80
N ASP A 35 0.03 -0.66 4.96
CA ASP A 35 0.78 -1.26 6.07
C ASP A 35 0.00 -2.47 6.58
N VAL A 36 -0.08 -3.50 5.74
CA VAL A 36 -0.92 -4.68 5.97
C VAL A 36 -0.03 -5.91 6.03
N PHE A 37 -0.11 -6.64 7.15
CA PHE A 37 0.66 -7.86 7.37
C PHE A 37 -0.20 -8.95 8.01
N GLU A 38 0.06 -10.18 7.60
CA GLU A 38 -0.36 -11.38 8.33
C GLU A 38 0.90 -12.00 8.93
N ASP A 39 0.98 -12.01 10.27
CA ASP A 39 2.20 -12.16 11.04
C ASP A 39 3.29 -11.17 10.61
N LEU A 40 4.06 -11.49 9.57
CA LEU A 40 5.22 -10.76 9.07
C LEU A 40 5.37 -10.87 7.54
N ASP A 41 4.28 -11.22 6.86
CA ASP A 41 4.23 -11.40 5.42
C ASP A 41 3.15 -10.53 4.79
N ILE A 42 3.25 -10.32 3.48
CA ILE A 42 2.19 -9.69 2.71
C ILE A 42 1.00 -10.67 2.70
N PRO A 43 -0.20 -10.26 3.16
CA PRO A 43 -1.35 -11.15 3.15
C PRO A 43 -1.73 -11.53 1.71
N PRO A 44 -2.25 -12.75 1.48
CA PRO A 44 -2.63 -13.19 0.15
C PRO A 44 -3.54 -12.20 -0.57
N GLY A 45 -3.20 -11.87 -1.81
CA GLY A 45 -4.00 -10.99 -2.67
C GLY A 45 -3.53 -9.54 -2.66
N TRP A 46 -2.72 -9.11 -1.69
CA TRP A 46 -2.16 -7.75 -1.66
C TRP A 46 -0.97 -7.56 -2.60
N GLU A 47 -0.30 -8.62 -3.02
CA GLU A 47 0.88 -8.58 -3.90
C GLU A 47 0.55 -8.65 -5.40
N ASN A 48 -0.74 -8.78 -5.75
CA ASN A 48 -1.17 -8.93 -7.14
C ASN A 48 -1.48 -7.58 -7.82
N GLY A 49 -1.61 -7.60 -9.14
CA GLY A 49 -1.88 -6.39 -9.92
C GLY A 49 -3.26 -5.77 -9.65
N GLU A 50 -4.25 -6.55 -9.23
CA GLU A 50 -5.61 -6.07 -8.92
C GLU A 50 -5.60 -5.20 -7.67
N ALA A 51 -4.96 -5.65 -6.59
CA ALA A 51 -4.79 -4.88 -5.37
C ALA A 51 -4.01 -3.59 -5.61
N VAL A 52 -2.89 -3.67 -6.35
CA VAL A 52 -2.11 -2.49 -6.74
C VAL A 52 -2.98 -1.50 -7.53
N ASN A 53 -3.75 -1.98 -8.50
CA ASN A 53 -4.64 -1.12 -9.27
C ASN A 53 -5.73 -0.48 -8.40
N ALA A 54 -6.34 -1.23 -7.49
CA ALA A 54 -7.34 -0.71 -6.58
C ALA A 54 -6.76 0.42 -5.70
N VAL A 55 -5.60 0.20 -5.08
CA VAL A 55 -4.90 1.22 -4.28
C VAL A 55 -4.55 2.46 -5.11
N MET A 56 -3.97 2.27 -6.29
CA MET A 56 -3.59 3.38 -7.17
C MET A 56 -4.80 4.18 -7.64
N GLN A 57 -5.93 3.53 -7.95
CA GLN A 57 -7.17 4.21 -8.33
C GLN A 57 -7.79 5.02 -7.19
N ARG A 58 -7.55 4.62 -5.93
CA ARG A 58 -7.93 5.40 -4.74
C ARG A 58 -6.94 6.51 -4.39
N THR A 59 -5.83 6.64 -5.12
CA THR A 59 -4.86 7.72 -4.91
C THR A 59 -5.15 8.86 -5.88
N SER A 60 -5.23 10.12 -5.45
CA SER A 60 -5.47 11.26 -6.36
C SER A 60 -4.39 11.35 -7.45
N PRO A 61 -4.67 11.89 -8.65
CA PRO A 61 -3.65 12.31 -9.60
C PRO A 61 -2.56 13.16 -8.93
N GLY A 62 -1.29 12.75 -9.04
CA GLY A 62 -0.17 13.39 -8.35
C GLY A 62 0.00 13.02 -6.87
N GLY A 63 -0.94 12.26 -6.30
CA GLY A 63 -0.88 11.73 -4.93
C GLY A 63 0.19 10.63 -4.76
N LEU A 64 0.49 10.31 -3.50
CA LEU A 64 1.57 9.40 -3.11
C LEU A 64 1.00 8.12 -2.50
N VAL A 65 1.56 6.98 -2.90
CA VAL A 65 1.39 5.70 -2.23
C VAL A 65 2.67 5.35 -1.49
N LEU A 66 2.53 4.95 -0.24
CA LEU A 66 3.57 4.33 0.58
C LEU A 66 3.18 2.89 0.84
N TRP A 67 3.94 1.93 0.32
CA TRP A 67 3.67 0.51 0.48
C TRP A 67 4.77 -0.15 1.30
N ASN A 68 4.47 -0.47 2.55
CA ASN A 68 5.42 -1.12 3.44
C ASN A 68 5.47 -2.62 3.17
N THR A 69 6.67 -3.19 3.12
CA THR A 69 6.89 -4.63 2.94
C THR A 69 8.02 -5.12 3.83
N ILE A 70 7.99 -6.41 4.17
CA ILE A 70 9.01 -7.10 4.97
C ILE A 70 9.60 -8.22 4.11
N SER A 71 10.93 -8.25 3.98
CA SER A 71 11.64 -9.33 3.30
C SER A 71 12.59 -10.03 4.26
N ARG A 72 12.28 -11.27 4.65
CA ARG A 72 13.11 -12.09 5.56
C ARG A 72 13.66 -13.35 4.91
N ASN A 73 13.10 -13.76 3.79
CA ASN A 73 13.50 -14.97 3.08
C ASN A 73 13.43 -14.75 1.54
N PRO A 74 14.03 -15.64 0.75
CA PRO A 74 14.04 -15.52 -0.72
C PRO A 74 12.66 -15.57 -1.37
N GLU A 75 11.69 -16.27 -0.79
CA GLU A 75 10.33 -16.36 -1.32
C GLU A 75 9.61 -15.01 -1.23
N GLN A 76 9.68 -14.37 -0.06
CA GLN A 76 9.19 -13.01 0.18
C GLN A 76 9.86 -12.00 -0.75
N ALA A 77 11.18 -12.12 -0.95
CA ALA A 77 11.91 -11.27 -1.88
C ALA A 77 11.38 -11.39 -3.32
N GLY A 78 10.98 -12.59 -3.75
CA GLY A 78 10.35 -12.84 -5.04
C GLY A 78 9.00 -12.12 -5.19
N ARG A 79 8.12 -12.23 -4.18
CA ARG A 79 6.82 -11.52 -4.16
C ARG A 79 6.99 -10.01 -4.16
N ILE A 80 7.93 -9.50 -3.36
CA ILE A 80 8.26 -8.06 -3.29
C ILE A 80 8.81 -7.55 -4.64
N ALA A 81 9.61 -8.35 -5.34
CA ALA A 81 10.06 -8.01 -6.69
C ALA A 81 8.88 -7.95 -7.68
N GLY A 82 7.91 -8.85 -7.56
CA GLY A 82 6.67 -8.84 -8.33
C GLY A 82 5.83 -7.58 -8.06
N LEU A 83 5.58 -7.26 -6.80
CA LEU A 83 4.89 -6.05 -6.37
C LEU A 83 5.58 -4.79 -6.91
N ARG A 84 6.91 -4.71 -6.80
CA ARG A 84 7.69 -3.61 -7.38
C ARG A 84 7.46 -3.47 -8.88
N GLY A 85 7.42 -4.59 -9.61
CA GLY A 85 7.09 -4.62 -11.03
C GLY A 85 5.73 -3.99 -11.32
N GLN A 86 4.70 -4.37 -10.56
CA GLN A 86 3.35 -3.81 -10.67
C GLN A 86 3.32 -2.30 -10.37
N LEU A 87 3.95 -1.87 -9.28
CA LEU A 87 4.03 -0.46 -8.90
C LEU A 87 4.72 0.40 -9.96
N ARG A 88 5.77 -0.13 -10.61
CA ARG A 88 6.47 0.55 -11.71
C ARG A 88 5.62 0.73 -12.96
N THR A 89 4.53 -0.01 -13.12
CA THR A 89 3.59 0.24 -14.23
C THR A 89 2.89 1.59 -14.09
N TRP A 90 2.69 2.08 -12.87
CA TRP A 90 1.98 3.34 -12.58
C TRP A 90 2.91 4.56 -12.52
N SER A 91 4.18 4.35 -12.24
CA SER A 91 5.19 5.40 -12.16
C SER A 91 6.58 4.82 -12.35
N ALA A 92 7.36 5.39 -13.27
CA ALA A 92 8.77 5.03 -13.42
C ALA A 92 9.60 5.41 -12.17
N GLU A 93 9.09 6.33 -11.35
CA GLU A 93 9.76 6.84 -10.15
C GLU A 93 9.40 6.07 -8.87
N CYS A 94 9.15 4.76 -8.96
CA CYS A 94 8.98 3.92 -7.76
C CYS A 94 10.31 3.89 -6.97
N ARG A 95 10.36 4.63 -5.86
CA ARG A 95 11.52 4.71 -4.96
C ARG A 95 11.41 3.68 -3.85
N GLU A 96 12.55 3.17 -3.40
CA GLU A 96 12.64 2.21 -2.31
C GLU A 96 13.35 2.88 -1.13
N MET A 97 12.73 2.82 0.05
CA MET A 97 13.35 3.23 1.30
C MET A 97 13.50 2.01 2.20
N HIS A 98 14.74 1.59 2.43
CA HIS A 98 15.04 0.46 3.31
C HIS A 98 15.18 0.93 4.76
N MET A 99 14.47 0.26 5.67
CA MET A 99 14.48 0.54 7.11
C MET A 99 14.84 -0.72 7.89
N GLU A 100 15.71 -0.59 8.90
CA GLU A 100 16.05 -1.64 9.86
C GLU A 100 16.35 -3.03 9.25
N ARG A 101 17.02 -3.05 8.09
CA ARG A 101 17.50 -4.23 7.31
C ARG A 101 16.44 -5.17 6.73
N ILE A 102 15.19 -5.13 7.20
CA ILE A 102 14.13 -6.04 6.71
C ILE A 102 12.90 -5.33 6.14
N ASN A 103 12.66 -4.07 6.50
CA ASN A 103 11.53 -3.28 5.99
C ASN A 103 11.94 -2.56 4.72
N THR A 104 11.08 -2.59 3.70
CA THR A 104 11.22 -1.78 2.49
C THR A 104 9.89 -1.09 2.23
N VAL A 105 9.93 0.24 2.23
CA VAL A 105 8.80 1.09 1.85
C VAL A 105 8.97 1.48 0.39
N PHE A 106 8.02 1.08 -0.45
CA PHE A 106 7.91 1.59 -1.81
C PHE A 106 7.16 2.92 -1.81
N MET A 107 7.71 3.92 -2.49
CA MET A 107 7.12 5.24 -2.63
C MET A 107 6.77 5.47 -4.11
N VAL A 108 5.49 5.64 -4.40
CA VAL A 108 4.99 5.72 -5.78
C VAL A 108 4.07 6.92 -5.93
N ARG A 109 4.42 7.84 -6.82
CA ARG A 109 3.53 8.97 -7.15
C ARG A 109 2.62 8.60 -8.32
N ARG A 110 1.30 8.66 -8.15
CA ARG A 110 0.34 8.41 -9.24
C ARG A 110 0.50 9.49 -10.32
N HIS A 111 0.72 9.08 -11.56
CA HIS A 111 0.75 10.00 -12.69
C HIS A 111 -0.67 10.49 -13.04
N SER A 112 -0.80 11.74 -13.48
CA SER A 112 -2.10 12.36 -13.75
C SER A 112 -2.86 11.81 -14.97
N GLY A 113 -2.34 10.80 -15.66
CA GLY A 113 -2.86 10.27 -16.93
C GLY A 113 -3.34 8.82 -16.90
N ARG A 114 -3.45 8.18 -15.72
CA ARG A 114 -4.03 6.85 -15.52
C ARG A 114 -4.96 6.84 -14.34
#